data_AF-A0A9X8ITG0-F1
#
_entry.id   AF-A0A9X8ITG0-F1
#
_cell.length_a   1.000
_cell.length_b   1.000
_cell.length_c   1.000
_cell.angle_alpha   90.00
_cell.angle_beta   90.00
_cell.angle_gamma   90.00
#
_symmetry.space_group_name_H-M   'P 1'
#
loop_
_entity.id
_entity.type
_entity.pdbx_description
1 polymer ?
#
loop_
_entity_poly.entity_id
_entity_poly.type
_entity_poly.pdbx_seq_one_letter_code
_entity_poly.pdbx_strand_id
1 'polypeptide(L)'
;KRVLKIREGCDLMLTLLPFEAKFYEEKGVPVRFVGHTLADTIPLEADRAAARAELGLPDGPLVALMPGSRGGEVSRLGALFLDTAERLRGMRPGVRFVIPCANPERRVQLETLLVGRDLPVTLLDGQSHLALAACDAVLIASGTATLEALLYKRPMVVAYRLAPLTFW
;
A
#
# COMPACT_ATOMS: atom_id res chain seq x y z
N LYS A 1 -26.38 -8.72 -11.68
CA LYS A 1 -27.48 -8.49 -10.69
C LYS A 1 -27.26 -7.27 -9.81
N ARG A 2 -26.08 -7.04 -9.20
CA ARG A 2 -25.81 -5.82 -8.38
C ARG A 2 -26.00 -4.49 -9.13
N VAL A 3 -25.51 -4.38 -10.37
CA VAL A 3 -25.61 -3.14 -11.16
C VAL A 3 -27.04 -2.69 -11.44
N LEU A 4 -27.99 -3.64 -11.55
CA LEU A 4 -29.40 -3.32 -11.78
C LEU A 4 -30.03 -2.66 -10.53
N LYS A 5 -29.68 -3.14 -9.33
CA LYS A 5 -30.09 -2.50 -8.08
C LYS A 5 -29.50 -1.10 -7.91
N ILE A 6 -28.26 -0.90 -8.36
CA ILE A 6 -27.61 0.42 -8.35
C ILE A 6 -28.37 1.37 -9.28
N ARG A 7 -28.71 0.93 -10.50
CA ARG A 7 -29.48 1.72 -11.46
C ARG A 7 -30.83 2.18 -10.91
N GLU A 8 -31.51 1.32 -10.16
CA GLU A 8 -32.80 1.64 -9.53
C GLU A 8 -32.66 2.51 -8.27
N GLY A 9 -31.46 2.54 -7.67
CA GLY A 9 -31.22 3.17 -6.36
C GLY A 9 -30.50 4.52 -6.40
N CYS A 10 -30.07 5.01 -7.56
CA CYS A 10 -29.45 6.32 -7.68
C CYS A 10 -29.78 7.00 -9.02
N ASP A 11 -30.01 8.31 -8.98
CA ASP A 11 -30.18 9.14 -10.18
C ASP A 11 -28.87 9.40 -10.92
N LEU A 12 -27.74 9.42 -10.18
CA LEU A 12 -26.41 9.66 -10.71
C LEU A 12 -25.34 8.94 -9.88
N MET A 13 -24.50 8.16 -10.54
CA MET A 13 -23.30 7.54 -9.95
C MET A 13 -22.09 8.45 -10.11
N LEU A 14 -21.36 8.71 -9.02
CA LEU A 14 -20.08 9.43 -9.05
C LEU A 14 -18.93 8.43 -8.88
N THR A 15 -18.08 8.31 -9.89
CA THR A 15 -16.96 7.35 -9.91
C THR A 15 -15.63 8.05 -9.75
N LEU A 16 -14.69 7.39 -9.07
CA LEU A 16 -13.38 7.95 -8.74
C LEU A 16 -12.32 7.61 -9.78
N LEU A 17 -12.56 6.60 -10.61
CA LEU A 17 -11.63 6.14 -11.65
C LEU A 17 -12.34 6.05 -13.01
N PRO A 18 -11.65 6.38 -14.11
CA PRO A 18 -12.28 6.43 -15.43
C PRO A 18 -12.80 5.08 -15.90
N PHE A 19 -12.16 3.97 -15.51
CA PHE A 19 -12.63 2.63 -15.87
C PHE A 19 -13.92 2.23 -15.14
N GLU A 20 -14.17 2.77 -13.94
CA GLU A 20 -15.43 2.56 -13.21
C GLU A 20 -16.57 3.27 -13.94
N ALA A 21 -16.34 4.51 -14.39
CA ALA A 21 -17.32 5.27 -15.17
C ALA A 21 -17.73 4.49 -16.42
N LYS A 22 -16.74 4.02 -17.18
CA LYS A 22 -16.97 3.20 -18.38
C LYS A 22 -17.81 1.95 -18.08
N PHE A 23 -17.52 1.25 -16.99
CA PHE A 23 -18.29 0.07 -16.59
C PHE A 23 -19.77 0.38 -16.34
N TYR A 24 -20.09 1.50 -15.68
CA TYR A 24 -21.48 1.88 -15.39
C TYR A 24 -22.22 2.42 -16.62
N GLU A 25 -21.51 3.16 -17.47
CA GLU A 25 -22.02 3.68 -18.74
C GLU A 25 -22.46 2.53 -19.65
N GLU A 26 -21.64 1.48 -19.78
CA GLU A 26 -21.97 0.25 -20.53
C GLU A 26 -23.20 -0.51 -19.99
N LYS A 27 -23.65 -0.20 -18.76
CA LYS A 27 -24.83 -0.81 -18.13
C LYS A 27 -26.03 0.14 -18.06
N GLY A 28 -25.95 1.31 -18.71
CA GLY A 28 -27.03 2.29 -18.77
C GLY A 28 -27.33 2.95 -17.43
N VAL A 29 -26.32 3.07 -16.56
CA VAL A 29 -26.43 3.84 -15.31
C VAL A 29 -25.92 5.26 -15.58
N PRO A 30 -26.70 6.32 -15.28
CA PRO A 30 -26.19 7.68 -15.36
C PRO A 30 -24.95 7.83 -14.47
N VAL A 31 -23.83 8.28 -15.04
CA VAL A 31 -22.54 8.28 -14.35
C VAL A 31 -21.69 9.51 -14.70
N ARG A 32 -20.90 9.97 -13.73
CA ARG A 32 -19.88 11.02 -13.88
C ARG A 32 -18.58 10.60 -13.19
N PHE A 33 -17.48 10.69 -13.93
CA PHE A 33 -16.14 10.58 -13.38
C PHE A 33 -15.76 11.93 -12.74
N VAL A 34 -15.51 11.91 -11.43
CA VAL A 34 -15.23 13.13 -10.64
C VAL A 34 -13.78 13.23 -10.16
N GLY A 35 -12.93 12.28 -10.56
CA GLY A 35 -11.57 12.18 -10.06
C GLY A 35 -11.49 11.50 -8.68
N HIS A 36 -10.27 11.26 -8.23
CA HIS A 36 -10.00 10.57 -6.98
C HIS A 36 -9.45 11.56 -5.96
N THR A 37 -10.10 11.69 -4.80
CA THR A 37 -9.72 12.68 -3.76
C THR A 37 -8.28 12.56 -3.28
N LEU A 38 -7.73 11.34 -3.22
CA LEU A 38 -6.29 11.14 -2.93
C LEU A 38 -5.35 11.86 -3.91
N ALA A 39 -5.75 12.06 -5.17
CA ALA A 39 -4.94 12.79 -6.14
C ALA A 39 -4.91 14.30 -5.85
N ASP A 40 -5.92 14.81 -5.13
CA ASP A 40 -5.97 16.21 -4.71
C ASP A 40 -5.17 16.45 -3.42
N THR A 41 -5.03 15.43 -2.57
CA THR A 41 -4.33 15.55 -1.27
C THR A 41 -2.85 15.23 -1.33
N ILE A 42 -2.42 14.36 -2.27
CA ILE A 42 -1.02 13.98 -2.41
C ILE A 42 -0.32 14.95 -3.37
N PRO A 43 0.80 15.57 -2.96
CA PRO A 43 1.52 16.51 -3.82
C PRO A 43 2.05 15.80 -5.07
N LEU A 44 2.07 16.53 -6.20
CA LEU A 44 2.62 16.03 -7.47
C LEU A 44 4.10 15.61 -7.34
N GLU A 45 4.84 16.38 -6.55
CA GLU A 45 6.23 16.11 -6.19
C GLU A 45 6.34 15.97 -4.67
N ALA A 46 6.67 14.77 -4.21
CA ALA A 46 6.90 14.51 -2.79
C ALA A 46 8.37 14.73 -2.44
N ASP A 47 8.62 15.61 -1.47
CA ASP A 47 9.96 15.84 -0.92
C ASP A 47 10.41 14.65 -0.08
N ARG A 48 11.26 13.82 -0.67
CA ARG A 48 11.81 12.62 -0.04
C ARG A 48 12.75 12.94 1.12
N ALA A 49 13.52 14.02 1.01
CA ALA A 49 14.49 14.40 2.04
C ALA A 49 13.76 14.93 3.27
N ALA A 50 12.74 15.77 3.08
CA ALA A 50 11.88 16.22 4.17
C ALA A 50 11.17 15.05 4.86
N ALA A 51 10.60 14.11 4.10
CA ALA A 51 9.93 12.95 4.67
C ALA A 51 10.89 12.05 5.47
N ARG A 52 12.13 11.88 5.02
CA ARG A 52 13.17 11.13 5.76
C ARG A 52 13.58 11.85 7.04
N ALA A 53 13.78 13.16 6.97
CA ALA A 53 14.11 13.97 8.14
C ALA A 53 12.99 13.91 9.20
N GLU A 54 11.73 13.99 8.79
CA GLU A 54 10.57 13.88 9.68
C GLU A 54 10.49 12.50 10.35
N LEU A 55 10.82 11.43 9.62
CA LEU A 55 10.87 10.07 10.16
C LEU A 55 12.16 9.74 10.93
N GLY A 56 13.13 10.66 11.00
CA GLY A 56 14.46 10.38 11.55
C GLY A 56 15.22 9.28 10.80
N LEU A 57 14.92 9.07 9.52
CA LEU A 57 15.54 8.06 8.68
C LEU A 57 16.79 8.62 8.02
N PRO A 58 17.90 7.86 8.01
CA PRO A 58 19.12 8.30 7.35
C PRO A 58 19.01 8.18 5.83
N ASP A 59 20.00 8.77 5.15
CA ASP A 59 20.19 8.59 3.73
C ASP A 59 20.58 7.14 3.36
N GLY A 60 20.39 6.82 2.08
CA GLY A 60 20.68 5.51 1.51
C GLY A 60 19.43 4.75 1.07
N PRO A 61 19.59 3.53 0.53
CA PRO A 61 18.49 2.77 -0.05
C PRO A 61 17.44 2.42 1.02
N LEU A 62 16.20 2.83 0.80
CA LEU A 62 15.08 2.60 1.71
C LEU A 62 13.93 1.93 0.96
N VAL A 63 13.50 0.76 1.46
CA VAL A 63 12.35 0.04 0.91
C VAL A 63 11.21 0.05 1.93
N ALA A 64 10.03 0.50 1.49
CA ALA A 64 8.82 0.35 2.28
C ALA A 64 8.24 -1.06 2.11
N LEU A 65 7.89 -1.72 3.22
CA LEU A 65 7.17 -3.00 3.20
C LEU A 65 5.76 -2.75 3.73
N MET A 66 4.74 -3.03 2.93
CA MET A 66 3.35 -2.77 3.26
C MET A 66 2.53 -4.07 3.11
N PRO A 67 2.62 -5.00 4.08
CA PRO A 67 2.04 -6.35 3.97
C PRO A 67 0.51 -6.40 4.08
N GLY A 68 -0.15 -5.26 4.31
CA GLY A 68 -1.60 -5.12 4.38
C GLY A 68 -2.05 -4.45 5.66
N SER A 69 -3.29 -3.96 5.67
CA SER A 69 -3.90 -3.31 6.84
C SER A 69 -4.70 -4.30 7.69
N ARG A 70 -5.12 -5.42 7.09
CA ARG A 70 -5.92 -6.44 7.76
C ARG A 70 -5.04 -7.55 8.31
N GLY A 71 -5.44 -8.12 9.44
CA GLY A 71 -4.66 -9.16 10.11
C GLY A 71 -4.43 -10.38 9.23
N GLY A 72 -5.44 -10.79 8.46
CA GLY A 72 -5.27 -11.89 7.50
C GLY A 72 -4.26 -11.60 6.40
N GLU A 73 -4.11 -10.35 5.95
CA GLU A 73 -3.10 -9.97 4.95
C GLU A 73 -1.71 -10.07 5.57
N VAL A 74 -1.51 -9.48 6.76
CA VAL A 74 -0.24 -9.54 7.49
C VAL A 74 0.15 -10.97 7.83
N SER A 75 -0.78 -11.84 8.26
CA SER A 75 -0.49 -13.25 8.51
C SER A 75 -0.06 -14.02 7.25
N ARG A 76 -0.55 -13.64 6.06
CA ARG A 76 -0.21 -14.32 4.80
C ARG A 76 1.04 -13.79 4.13
N LEU A 77 1.28 -12.48 4.24
CA LEU A 77 2.31 -11.76 3.48
C LEU A 77 3.47 -11.26 4.36
N GLY A 78 3.25 -11.05 5.65
CA GLY A 78 4.25 -10.45 6.56
C GLY A 78 5.56 -11.22 6.57
N ALA A 79 5.52 -12.53 6.85
CA ALA A 79 6.72 -13.38 6.83
C ALA A 79 7.41 -13.35 5.46
N LEU A 80 6.64 -13.48 4.37
CA LEU A 80 7.18 -13.43 3.00
C LEU A 80 7.89 -12.11 2.69
N PHE A 81 7.34 -10.98 3.16
CA PHE A 81 7.93 -9.66 2.95
C PHE A 81 9.23 -9.52 3.73
N LEU A 82 9.29 -10.03 4.96
CA LEU A 82 10.51 -10.05 5.78
C LEU A 82 11.58 -10.99 5.19
N ASP A 83 11.20 -12.17 4.70
CA ASP A 83 12.11 -13.09 4.00
C ASP A 83 12.68 -12.42 2.72
N THR A 84 11.85 -11.63 2.04
CA THR A 84 12.29 -10.83 0.88
C THR A 84 13.28 -9.74 1.30
N ALA A 85 13.05 -9.08 2.42
CA ALA A 85 13.93 -8.07 2.98
C ALA A 85 15.32 -8.64 3.36
N GLU A 86 15.36 -9.83 3.96
CA GLU A 86 16.62 -10.53 4.29
C GLU A 86 17.44 -10.84 3.05
N ARG A 87 16.78 -11.38 2.01
CA ARG A 87 17.43 -11.65 0.72
C ARG A 87 17.94 -10.36 0.08
N LEU A 88 17.12 -9.31 0.10
CA LEU A 88 17.51 -8.01 -0.48
C LEU A 88 18.70 -7.40 0.26
N ARG A 89 18.78 -7.52 1.59
CA ARG A 89 19.93 -7.08 2.39
C ARG A 89 21.21 -7.78 1.97
N GLY A 90 21.15 -9.09 1.68
CA GLY A 90 22.31 -9.85 1.16
C GLY A 90 22.78 -9.36 -0.22
N MET A 91 21.87 -8.86 -1.06
CA MET A 91 22.17 -8.37 -2.40
C MET A 91 22.55 -6.88 -2.45
N ARG A 92 22.06 -6.09 -1.49
CA ARG A 92 22.23 -4.63 -1.42
C ARG A 92 22.66 -4.24 0.00
N PRO A 93 23.96 -4.35 0.32
CA PRO A 93 24.47 -3.90 1.61
C PRO A 93 24.08 -2.44 1.90
N GLY A 94 23.62 -2.17 3.12
CA GLY A 94 23.18 -0.83 3.55
C GLY A 94 21.72 -0.48 3.23
N VAL A 95 20.96 -1.36 2.55
CA VAL A 95 19.50 -1.18 2.41
C VAL A 95 18.82 -1.22 3.78
N ARG A 96 17.84 -0.32 3.96
CA ARG A 96 17.00 -0.21 5.16
C ARG A 96 15.55 -0.41 4.78
N PHE A 97 14.74 -0.73 5.78
CA PHE A 97 13.32 -1.03 5.59
C PHE A 97 12.46 -0.18 6.51
N VAL A 98 11.29 0.21 6.03
CA VAL A 98 10.26 0.89 6.83
C VAL A 98 8.94 0.18 6.67
N ILE A 99 8.21 -0.03 7.77
CA ILE A 99 6.91 -0.71 7.77
C ILE A 99 5.89 0.17 8.49
N PRO A 100 4.98 0.83 7.77
CA PRO A 100 3.85 1.52 8.38
C PRO A 100 2.83 0.49 8.91
N CYS A 101 2.67 0.43 10.22
CA CYS A 101 1.69 -0.42 10.89
C CYS A 101 0.32 0.26 10.85
N ALA A 102 -0.70 -0.40 10.29
CA ALA A 102 -2.02 0.21 10.15
C ALA A 102 -2.72 0.51 11.48
N ASN A 103 -2.39 -0.20 12.55
CA ASN A 103 -2.89 -0.02 13.92
C ASN A 103 -1.99 -0.76 14.94
N PRO A 104 -2.20 -0.59 16.26
CA PRO A 104 -1.39 -1.25 17.29
C PRO A 104 -1.42 -2.78 17.21
N GLU A 105 -2.54 -3.41 16.84
CA GLU A 105 -2.61 -4.87 16.72
C GLU A 105 -1.75 -5.39 15.57
N ARG A 106 -1.66 -4.64 14.46
CA ARG A 106 -0.77 -4.95 13.33
C ARG A 106 0.69 -4.75 13.72
N ARG A 107 1.00 -3.73 14.53
CA ARG A 107 2.35 -3.53 15.08
C ARG A 107 2.82 -4.73 15.87
N VAL A 108 2.02 -5.19 16.83
CA VAL A 108 2.33 -6.39 17.64
C VAL A 108 2.55 -7.63 16.77
N GLN A 109 1.72 -7.82 15.73
CA GLN A 109 1.91 -8.93 14.79
C GLN A 109 3.24 -8.84 14.03
N LEU A 110 3.62 -7.65 13.57
CA LEU A 110 4.88 -7.43 12.85
C LEU A 110 6.10 -7.56 13.77
N GLU A 111 6.02 -7.03 14.99
CA GLU A 111 7.06 -7.22 16.01
C GLU A 111 7.29 -8.70 16.30
N THR A 112 6.21 -9.47 16.45
CA THR A 112 6.29 -10.93 16.64
C THR A 112 7.00 -11.61 15.47
N LEU A 113 6.72 -11.20 14.23
CA LEU A 113 7.36 -11.76 13.03
C LEU A 113 8.83 -11.35 12.87
N LEU A 114 9.23 -10.24 13.49
CA LEU A 114 10.61 -9.74 13.49
C LEU A 114 11.50 -10.42 14.55
N VAL A 115 10.92 -11.08 15.56
CA VAL A 115 11.69 -11.80 16.58
C VAL A 115 12.63 -12.80 15.91
N GLY A 116 13.92 -12.71 16.24
CA GLY A 116 14.96 -13.59 15.70
C GLY A 116 15.50 -13.20 14.32
N ARG A 117 15.00 -12.12 13.71
CA ARG A 117 15.51 -11.59 12.44
C ARG A 117 16.44 -10.42 12.70
N ASP A 118 17.66 -10.50 12.17
CA ASP A 118 18.55 -9.34 12.10
C ASP A 118 18.21 -8.56 10.82
N LEU A 119 17.37 -7.53 10.95
CA LEU A 119 16.96 -6.67 9.85
C LEU A 119 16.93 -5.19 10.28
N PRO A 120 17.46 -4.25 9.47
CA PRO A 120 17.39 -2.83 9.74
C PRO A 120 16.00 -2.28 9.37
N VAL A 121 14.99 -2.63 10.17
CA VAL A 121 13.58 -2.27 9.98
C VAL A 121 13.15 -1.20 10.98
N THR A 122 12.53 -0.14 10.48
CA THR A 122 11.81 0.85 11.30
C THR A 122 10.30 0.60 11.19
N LEU A 123 9.65 0.29 12.31
CA LEU A 123 8.19 0.23 12.39
C LEU A 123 7.62 1.63 12.67
N LEU A 124 6.60 2.03 11.92
CA LEU A 124 5.87 3.30 12.14
C LEU A 124 4.45 3.02 12.63
N ASP A 125 3.92 3.89 13.47
CA ASP A 125 2.50 3.87 13.86
C ASP A 125 1.69 4.69 12.85
N GLY A 126 1.07 4.00 11.89
CA GLY A 126 0.44 4.63 10.74
C GLY A 126 1.48 5.22 9.80
N GLN A 127 1.35 6.52 9.48
CA GLN A 127 2.30 7.28 8.66
C GLN A 127 2.66 6.64 7.30
N SER A 128 1.73 5.90 6.68
CA SER A 128 1.94 5.24 5.39
C SER A 128 2.34 6.22 4.28
N HIS A 129 1.69 7.38 4.25
CA HIS A 129 1.99 8.47 3.32
C HIS A 129 3.43 8.98 3.47
N LEU A 130 3.91 9.14 4.71
CA LEU A 130 5.27 9.61 4.97
C LEU A 130 6.30 8.52 4.60
N ALA A 131 6.00 7.25 4.86
CA ALA A 131 6.82 6.13 4.42
C ALA A 131 6.92 6.06 2.88
N LEU A 132 5.80 6.25 2.17
CA LEU A 132 5.77 6.30 0.70
C LEU A 132 6.50 7.54 0.17
N ALA A 133 6.39 8.69 0.83
CA ALA A 133 7.15 9.87 0.46
C ALA A 133 8.66 9.66 0.64
N ALA A 134 9.10 8.94 1.67
CA ALA A 134 10.50 8.73 2.01
C ALA A 134 11.22 7.62 1.21
N CYS A 135 10.50 6.55 0.81
CA CYS A 135 11.11 5.35 0.26
C CYS A 135 11.56 5.49 -1.21
N ASP A 136 12.46 4.59 -1.63
CA ASP A 136 12.94 4.49 -3.01
C ASP A 136 12.12 3.47 -3.82
N ALA A 137 11.60 2.44 -3.14
CA ALA A 137 10.70 1.44 -3.70
C ALA A 137 9.78 0.87 -2.61
N VAL A 138 8.67 0.25 -3.03
CA VAL A 138 7.71 -0.37 -2.10
C VAL A 138 7.35 -1.80 -2.52
N LEU A 139 7.39 -2.72 -1.56
CA LEU A 139 6.77 -4.04 -1.66
C LEU A 139 5.42 -3.98 -0.95
N ILE A 140 4.33 -4.20 -1.67
CA ILE A 140 2.99 -3.81 -1.23
C ILE A 140 1.96 -4.91 -1.45
N ALA A 141 1.06 -5.09 -0.48
CA ALA A 141 -0.14 -5.89 -0.66
C ALA A 141 -1.12 -5.17 -1.62
N SER A 142 -1.85 -5.92 -2.44
CA SER A 142 -2.84 -5.35 -3.36
C SER A 142 -3.98 -4.62 -2.61
N GLY A 143 -4.32 -3.40 -3.02
CA GLY A 143 -5.42 -2.61 -2.45
C GLY A 143 -5.23 -1.11 -2.66
N THR A 144 -5.91 -0.28 -1.88
CA THR A 144 -5.81 1.20 -1.97
C THR A 144 -4.38 1.72 -1.88
N ALA A 145 -3.54 1.04 -1.11
CA ALA A 145 -2.15 1.42 -0.92
C ALA A 145 -1.32 1.40 -2.23
N THR A 146 -1.73 0.62 -3.25
CA THR A 146 -1.08 0.67 -4.57
C THR A 146 -1.36 1.97 -5.31
N LEU A 147 -2.56 2.52 -5.17
CA LEU A 147 -2.89 3.84 -5.72
C LEU A 147 -2.12 4.95 -4.99
N GLU A 148 -2.01 4.87 -3.66
CA GLU A 148 -1.18 5.82 -2.89
C GLU A 148 0.28 5.80 -3.34
N ALA A 149 0.87 4.60 -3.49
CA ALA A 149 2.24 4.46 -3.98
C ALA A 149 2.42 5.02 -5.40
N LEU A 150 1.42 4.85 -6.28
CA LEU A 150 1.40 5.44 -7.62
C LEU A 150 1.42 6.97 -7.54
N LEU A 151 0.59 7.54 -6.66
CA LEU A 151 0.47 9.00 -6.49
C LEU A 151 1.78 9.60 -5.94
N TYR A 152 2.49 8.89 -5.06
CA TYR A 152 3.84 9.23 -4.61
C TYR A 152 4.96 8.95 -5.62
N LYS A 153 4.64 8.45 -6.82
CA LYS A 153 5.60 8.13 -7.88
C LYS A 153 6.64 7.10 -7.43
N ARG A 154 6.22 6.12 -6.64
CA ARG A 154 7.12 5.08 -6.12
C ARG A 154 7.06 3.82 -6.97
N PRO A 155 8.22 3.33 -7.46
CA PRO A 155 8.31 1.98 -8.02
C PRO A 155 7.76 0.97 -7.00
N MET A 156 6.82 0.15 -7.45
CA MET A 156 6.14 -0.80 -6.57
C MET A 156 6.19 -2.22 -7.12
N VAL A 157 6.33 -3.19 -6.22
CA VAL A 157 6.08 -4.61 -6.48
C VAL A 157 4.83 -5.00 -5.70
N VAL A 158 3.78 -5.38 -6.41
CA VAL A 158 2.53 -5.84 -5.79
C VAL A 158 2.61 -7.34 -5.55
N ALA A 159 2.41 -7.77 -4.31
CA ALA A 159 2.35 -9.17 -3.93
C ALA A 159 1.01 -9.50 -3.29
N TYR A 160 0.42 -10.62 -3.70
CA TYR A 160 -0.87 -11.06 -3.17
C TYR A 160 -0.90 -12.58 -3.05
N ARG A 161 -1.48 -13.08 -1.95
CA ARG A 161 -1.66 -14.51 -1.70
C ARG A 161 -3.10 -14.79 -1.30
N LEU A 162 -3.81 -15.53 -2.13
CA LEU A 162 -5.18 -15.99 -1.87
C LEU A 162 -5.16 -17.09 -0.80
N ALA A 163 -6.27 -17.21 -0.06
CA ALA A 163 -6.48 -18.37 0.81
C ALA A 163 -6.64 -19.63 -0.06
N PRO A 164 -6.11 -20.80 0.37
CA PRO A 164 -6.15 -22.03 -0.43
C PRO A 164 -7.56 -22.44 -0.90
N LEU A 165 -8.59 -22.15 -0.10
CA LEU A 165 -9.99 -22.46 -0.41
C LEU A 165 -10.66 -21.51 -1.43
N THR A 166 -10.02 -20.41 -1.80
CA THR A 166 -10.56 -19.43 -2.77
C THR A 166 -9.91 -19.56 -4.15
N PHE A 167 -8.91 -20.43 -4.30
CA PHE A 167 -8.13 -20.60 -5.53
C PHE A 167 -8.73 -21.63 -6.50
N TRP A 168 -9.67 -22.47 -6.05
CA TRP A 168 -10.28 -23.54 -6.82
C TRP A 168 -11.71 -23.22 -7.24
#